data_AF-A0A1M4S3B6-F1
#
_entry.id   AF-A0A1M4S3B6-F1
#
_cell.length_a   1.000
_cell.length_b   1.000
_cell.length_c   1.000
_cell.angle_alpha   90.00
_cell.angle_beta   90.00
_cell.angle_gamma   90.00
#
_symmetry.space_group_name_H-M   'P 1'
#
loop_
_entity.id
_entity.type
_entity.pdbx_description
1 polymer ?
#
loop_
_entity_poly.entity_id
_entity_poly.type
_entity_poly.pdbx_seq_one_letter_code
_entity_poly.pdbx_strand_id
1 'polypeptide(L)'
;MTGTAKTNPAPAALPDSHGFRHALGAEDPGAVAKQYPPSPARDDRAMVRTVYHNGRNPDLQAKGAEFEFQLDGQYQILAQMPTKDYLAARDLFKQQGRQGNEATRRAREQLRNRLAEYGRDLLGMPSAASRAWAREAMRQVAILHNPDQVLGGDLSPSRDAGGTPIPGDRGVNSSLGAQNLSNADVIDAATERQVAAGMGHLPLRFQVVLTNRRRNVQQLRARQPPPPLQLAQPCTEPGSRAPAQTLSRAVLAARPPPGARTNPTTAARIRQTLGIHNPTYTPPHRNRPGINRTNGPER
;
A
#
# COMPACT_ATOMS: atom_id res chain seq x y z
N MET A 1 3.51 -42.22 -27.33
CA MET A 1 3.39 -41.57 -26.01
C MET A 1 3.08 -40.10 -26.23
N THR A 2 1.80 -39.72 -26.18
CA THR A 2 1.35 -38.33 -26.28
C THR A 2 1.53 -37.65 -24.93
N GLY A 3 2.57 -36.84 -24.80
CA GLY A 3 2.81 -36.04 -23.60
C GLY A 3 1.71 -34.98 -23.47
N THR A 4 0.82 -35.16 -22.50
CA THR A 4 -0.09 -34.11 -22.05
C THR A 4 0.73 -32.93 -21.54
N ALA A 5 0.79 -31.87 -22.36
CA ALA A 5 1.32 -30.59 -21.93
C ALA A 5 0.51 -30.15 -20.71
N LYS A 6 1.15 -30.15 -19.53
CA LYS A 6 0.59 -29.53 -18.33
C LYS A 6 0.39 -28.05 -18.64
N THR A 7 -0.83 -27.69 -19.03
CA THR A 7 -1.26 -26.30 -19.12
C THR A 7 -1.21 -25.75 -17.69
N ASN A 8 -0.22 -24.91 -17.41
CA ASN A 8 -0.22 -24.16 -16.16
C ASN A 8 -1.53 -23.36 -16.10
N PRO A 9 -2.28 -23.41 -14.99
CA PRO A 9 -3.52 -22.67 -14.87
C PRO A 9 -3.25 -21.18 -15.12
N ALA A 10 -4.18 -20.52 -15.82
CA ALA A 10 -4.09 -19.09 -16.06
C ALA A 10 -3.98 -18.36 -14.71
N PRO A 11 -3.08 -17.36 -14.59
CA PRO A 11 -2.89 -16.66 -13.33
C PRO A 11 -4.18 -15.97 -12.90
N ALA A 12 -4.45 -15.94 -11.59
CA ALA A 12 -5.65 -15.28 -11.07
C ALA A 12 -5.69 -13.81 -11.51
N ALA A 13 -6.88 -13.34 -11.89
CA ALA A 13 -7.09 -11.94 -12.25
C ALA A 13 -6.86 -11.04 -11.03
N LEU A 14 -6.22 -9.90 -11.25
CA LEU A 14 -6.08 -8.88 -10.20
C LEU A 14 -7.41 -8.16 -10.00
N PRO A 15 -7.75 -7.74 -8.78
CA PRO A 15 -8.93 -6.93 -8.53
C PRO A 15 -8.69 -5.45 -8.87
N ASP A 16 -9.76 -4.67 -8.96
CA ASP A 16 -9.70 -3.20 -9.05
C ASP A 16 -9.98 -2.58 -7.67
N SER A 17 -9.08 -2.81 -6.71
CA SER A 17 -9.22 -2.34 -5.32
C SER A 17 -8.26 -1.20 -4.98
N HIS A 18 -8.53 -0.47 -3.90
CA HIS A 18 -7.65 0.60 -3.40
C HIS A 18 -7.27 1.68 -4.44
N GLY A 19 -8.07 1.83 -5.51
CA GLY A 19 -7.85 2.76 -6.61
C GLY A 19 -6.91 2.25 -7.72
N PHE A 20 -6.42 1.02 -7.64
CA PHE A 20 -5.76 0.35 -8.75
C PHE A 20 -6.79 -0.06 -9.81
N ARG A 21 -6.43 0.08 -11.09
CA ARG A 21 -7.32 -0.22 -12.22
C ARG A 21 -6.55 -0.86 -13.37
N HIS A 22 -7.21 -1.73 -14.12
CA HIS A 22 -6.74 -2.22 -15.42
C HIS A 22 -6.65 -1.08 -16.45
N ALA A 23 -5.55 -0.34 -16.44
CA ALA A 23 -5.37 0.88 -17.23
C ALA A 23 -4.03 0.93 -18.00
N LEU A 24 -3.34 -0.21 -18.09
CA LEU A 24 -2.11 -0.37 -18.86
C LEU A 24 -2.36 -0.77 -20.32
N GLY A 25 -3.61 -1.04 -20.69
CA GLY A 25 -4.01 -1.35 -22.07
C GLY A 25 -3.17 -2.46 -22.69
N ALA A 26 -2.53 -2.16 -23.82
CA ALA A 26 -1.68 -3.08 -24.56
C ALA A 26 -0.34 -3.42 -23.85
N GLU A 27 0.09 -2.64 -22.84
CA GLU A 27 1.35 -2.92 -22.14
C GLU A 27 1.26 -4.21 -21.30
N ASP A 28 0.18 -4.37 -20.55
CA ASP A 28 -0.17 -5.60 -19.85
C ASP A 28 -1.66 -5.58 -19.45
N PRO A 29 -2.55 -6.28 -20.19
CA PRO A 29 -3.98 -6.24 -19.91
C PRO A 29 -4.37 -6.94 -18.60
N GLY A 30 -3.46 -7.75 -18.02
CA GLY A 30 -3.68 -8.43 -16.73
C GLY A 30 -3.08 -7.67 -15.55
N ALA A 31 -2.54 -6.48 -15.77
CA ALA A 31 -1.96 -5.65 -14.73
C ALA A 31 -2.90 -4.52 -14.33
N VAL A 32 -2.88 -4.17 -13.05
CA VAL A 32 -3.54 -2.99 -12.51
C VAL A 32 -2.53 -1.93 -12.15
N ALA A 33 -2.92 -0.67 -12.27
CA ALA A 33 -2.06 0.45 -11.96
C ALA A 33 -2.82 1.57 -11.24
N LYS A 34 -2.08 2.33 -10.43
CA LYS A 34 -2.55 3.56 -9.78
C LYS A 34 -1.51 4.65 -9.93
N GLN A 35 -1.98 5.87 -10.18
CA GLN A 35 -1.15 7.07 -10.16
C GLN A 35 -1.27 7.79 -8.82
N TYR A 36 -0.14 8.25 -8.31
CA TYR A 36 -0.03 9.06 -7.10
C TYR A 36 0.57 10.41 -7.51
N PRO A 37 -0.28 11.38 -7.88
CA PRO A 37 0.19 12.73 -8.17
C PRO A 37 0.63 13.42 -6.87
N PRO A 38 1.67 14.25 -6.92
CA PRO A 38 2.07 15.09 -5.79
C PRO A 38 1.04 16.20 -5.60
N SER A 39 0.96 16.75 -4.39
CA SER A 39 0.26 18.01 -4.15
C SER A 39 1.24 19.17 -4.31
N PRO A 40 0.93 20.24 -5.09
CA PRO A 40 -0.31 20.49 -5.84
C PRO A 40 -0.36 19.87 -7.25
N ALA A 41 -1.57 19.74 -7.80
CA ALA A 41 -1.92 18.92 -8.96
C ALA A 41 -1.44 19.39 -10.36
N ARG A 42 -0.70 20.50 -10.47
CA ARG A 42 -0.19 21.02 -11.75
C ARG A 42 1.33 21.03 -11.72
N ASP A 43 1.88 19.95 -12.24
CA ASP A 43 3.30 19.69 -12.20
C ASP A 43 3.68 18.86 -13.45
N ASP A 44 4.71 19.30 -14.17
CA ASP A 44 5.22 18.69 -15.40
C ASP A 44 6.35 17.68 -15.14
N ARG A 45 6.75 17.48 -13.88
CA ARG A 45 7.78 16.50 -13.51
C ARG A 45 7.42 15.11 -14.00
N ALA A 46 8.45 14.41 -14.46
CA ALA A 46 8.35 13.04 -14.94
C ALA A 46 7.84 12.10 -13.83
N MET A 47 6.91 11.23 -14.21
CA MET A 47 6.41 10.19 -13.32
C MET A 47 7.42 9.05 -13.20
N VAL A 48 7.55 8.49 -12.01
CA VAL A 48 8.38 7.30 -11.75
C VAL A 48 7.48 6.07 -11.76
N ARG A 49 7.73 5.13 -12.68
CA ARG A 49 7.02 3.85 -12.66
C ARG A 49 7.71 2.85 -11.76
N THR A 50 6.96 2.28 -10.84
CA THR A 50 7.40 1.14 -10.02
C THR A 50 6.52 -0.06 -10.35
N VAL A 51 7.12 -1.25 -10.35
CA VAL A 51 6.46 -2.46 -10.85
C VAL A 51 6.66 -3.60 -9.87
N TYR A 52 5.53 -4.18 -9.47
CA TYR A 52 5.41 -5.30 -8.56
C TYR A 52 4.67 -6.44 -9.24
N HIS A 53 4.83 -7.65 -8.69
CA HIS A 53 4.08 -8.81 -9.09
C HIS A 53 3.59 -9.64 -7.90
N ASN A 54 2.44 -10.28 -8.08
CA ASN A 54 1.94 -11.33 -7.17
C ASN A 54 2.04 -12.74 -7.77
N GLY A 55 2.54 -12.87 -9.01
CA GLY A 55 2.59 -14.12 -9.78
C GLY A 55 3.60 -15.19 -9.32
N ARG A 56 4.06 -15.19 -8.06
CA ARG A 56 5.09 -16.14 -7.58
C ARG A 56 4.53 -17.54 -7.31
N ASN A 57 3.34 -17.64 -6.74
CA ASN A 57 2.63 -18.89 -6.46
C ASN A 57 1.10 -18.62 -6.38
N PRO A 58 0.26 -19.68 -6.41
CA PRO A 58 -1.20 -19.51 -6.38
C PRO A 58 -1.72 -18.74 -5.15
N ASP A 59 -1.15 -18.98 -3.97
CA ASP A 59 -1.58 -18.33 -2.72
C ASP A 59 -1.40 -16.81 -2.75
N LEU A 60 -0.28 -16.33 -3.30
CA LEU A 60 -0.03 -14.89 -3.47
C LEU A 60 -0.87 -14.30 -4.60
N GLN A 61 -1.12 -15.07 -5.66
CA GLN A 61 -2.00 -14.63 -6.76
C GLN A 61 -3.43 -14.36 -6.25
N ALA A 62 -3.94 -15.21 -5.35
CA ALA A 62 -5.26 -15.03 -4.73
C ALA A 62 -5.35 -13.81 -3.79
N LYS A 63 -4.22 -13.18 -3.45
CA LYS A 63 -4.14 -12.05 -2.50
C LYS A 63 -3.99 -10.68 -3.18
N GLY A 64 -4.44 -10.52 -4.43
CA GLY A 64 -4.32 -9.27 -5.19
C GLY A 64 -4.77 -8.01 -4.42
N ALA A 65 -5.94 -8.06 -3.76
CA ALA A 65 -6.44 -6.92 -2.98
C ALA A 65 -5.54 -6.54 -1.79
N GLU A 66 -4.85 -7.51 -1.19
CA GLU A 66 -3.91 -7.26 -0.10
C GLU A 66 -2.58 -6.68 -0.62
N PHE A 67 -2.13 -7.10 -1.82
CA PHE A 67 -1.02 -6.44 -2.50
C PHE A 67 -1.34 -4.97 -2.76
N GLU A 68 -2.53 -4.68 -3.31
CA GLU A 68 -2.98 -3.32 -3.58
C GLU A 68 -3.11 -2.49 -2.30
N PHE A 69 -3.64 -3.05 -1.21
CA PHE A 69 -3.70 -2.39 0.10
C PHE A 69 -2.31 -1.98 0.61
N GLN A 70 -1.35 -2.90 0.60
CA GLN A 70 -0.01 -2.62 1.13
C GLN A 70 0.79 -1.70 0.21
N LEU A 71 0.64 -1.83 -1.11
CA LEU A 71 1.22 -0.87 -2.06
C LEU A 71 0.60 0.52 -1.86
N ASP A 72 -0.71 0.60 -1.67
CA ASP A 72 -1.38 1.87 -1.44
C ASP A 72 -0.87 2.58 -0.20
N GLY A 73 -0.74 1.86 0.91
CA GLY A 73 -0.14 2.41 2.13
C GLY A 73 1.25 3.01 1.89
N GLN A 74 2.13 2.27 1.21
CA GLN A 74 3.50 2.74 0.93
C GLN A 74 3.52 3.98 0.03
N TYR A 75 2.79 3.95 -1.09
CA TYR A 75 2.88 5.00 -2.11
C TYR A 75 2.06 6.24 -1.79
N GLN A 76 1.02 6.14 -0.95
CA GLN A 76 0.36 7.33 -0.40
C GLN A 76 1.34 8.18 0.39
N ILE A 77 2.25 7.57 1.14
CA ILE A 77 3.25 8.30 1.94
C ILE A 77 4.42 8.77 1.07
N LEU A 78 4.96 7.90 0.20
CA LEU A 78 6.05 8.28 -0.72
C LEU A 78 5.69 9.48 -1.60
N ALA A 79 4.47 9.54 -2.12
CA ALA A 79 4.01 10.63 -2.99
C ALA A 79 3.86 11.98 -2.26
N GLN A 80 4.02 12.00 -0.93
CA GLN A 80 3.98 13.21 -0.10
C GLN A 80 5.35 13.53 0.52
N MET A 81 6.30 12.60 0.46
CA MET A 81 7.65 12.75 1.01
C MET A 81 8.53 13.58 0.05
N PRO A 82 9.10 14.71 0.50
CA PRO A 82 10.09 15.44 -0.27
C PRO A 82 11.24 14.54 -0.71
N THR A 83 11.72 14.74 -1.94
CA THR A 83 12.76 13.90 -2.54
C THR A 83 14.06 13.91 -1.73
N LYS A 84 14.43 15.05 -1.15
CA LYS A 84 15.58 15.16 -0.26
C LYS A 84 15.43 14.34 1.03
N ASP A 85 14.21 14.20 1.55
CA ASP A 85 13.93 13.45 2.77
C ASP A 85 13.98 11.94 2.46
N TYR A 86 13.46 11.54 1.29
CA TYR A 86 13.64 10.19 0.76
C TYR A 86 15.12 9.84 0.60
N LEU A 87 15.93 10.72 -0.01
CA LEU A 87 17.37 10.50 -0.20
C LEU A 87 18.07 10.28 1.14
N ALA A 88 17.82 11.14 2.13
CA ALA A 88 18.39 11.00 3.48
C ALA A 88 17.99 9.68 4.15
N ALA A 89 16.71 9.28 4.02
CA ALA A 89 16.22 8.00 4.56
C ALA A 89 16.87 6.80 3.85
N ARG A 90 17.10 6.89 2.54
CA ARG A 90 17.78 5.86 1.75
C ARG A 90 19.26 5.73 2.10
N ASP A 91 19.96 6.83 2.31
CA ASP A 91 21.35 6.82 2.73
C ASP A 91 21.50 6.19 4.12
N LEU A 92 20.61 6.54 5.05
CA LEU A 92 20.56 5.93 6.37
C LEU A 92 20.31 4.40 6.27
N PHE A 93 19.37 3.98 5.43
CA PHE A 93 19.10 2.56 5.20
C PHE A 93 20.32 1.83 4.59
N LYS A 94 21.01 2.43 3.61
CA LYS A 94 22.21 1.83 3.00
C LYS A 94 23.33 1.64 4.04
N GLN A 95 23.46 2.55 5.00
CA GLN A 95 24.47 2.49 6.06
C GLN A 95 24.11 1.50 7.17
N GLN A 96 22.84 1.48 7.61
CA GLN A 96 22.44 0.81 8.84
C GLN A 96 21.53 -0.41 8.61
N GLY A 97 21.06 -0.63 7.38
CA GLY A 97 20.06 -1.64 7.07
C GLY A 97 18.71 -1.36 7.74
N ARG A 98 17.96 -2.43 8.02
CA ARG A 98 16.67 -2.35 8.72
C ARG A 98 16.87 -2.10 10.20
N GLN A 99 16.08 -1.17 10.74
CA GLN A 99 16.16 -0.71 12.13
C GLN A 99 14.77 -0.66 12.77
N GLY A 100 14.67 -0.35 14.06
CA GLY A 100 13.37 -0.18 14.75
C GLY A 100 12.74 -1.45 15.32
N ASN A 101 13.53 -2.52 15.52
CA ASN A 101 13.04 -3.80 16.06
C ASN A 101 12.22 -3.66 17.35
N GLU A 102 12.62 -2.77 18.27
CA GLU A 102 11.88 -2.52 19.51
C GLU A 102 10.52 -1.87 19.25
N ALA A 103 10.45 -0.85 18.40
CA ALA A 103 9.21 -0.18 18.03
C ALA A 103 8.23 -1.17 17.38
N THR A 104 8.74 -2.02 16.48
CA THR A 104 7.97 -3.10 15.85
C THR A 104 7.49 -4.14 16.85
N ARG A 105 8.32 -4.53 17.82
CA ARG A 105 7.90 -5.43 18.91
C ARG A 105 6.76 -4.83 19.73
N ARG A 106 6.89 -3.57 20.16
CA ARG A 106 5.83 -2.87 20.93
C ARG A 106 4.53 -2.78 20.13
N ALA A 107 4.61 -2.46 18.83
CA ALA A 107 3.46 -2.44 17.94
C ALA A 107 2.79 -3.82 17.78
N ARG A 108 3.59 -4.89 17.68
CA ARG A 108 3.07 -6.27 17.67
C ARG A 108 2.36 -6.64 18.97
N GLU A 109 2.94 -6.26 20.12
CA GLU A 109 2.35 -6.50 21.43
C GLU A 109 1.03 -5.74 21.59
N GLN A 110 0.97 -4.48 21.16
CA GLN A 110 -0.25 -3.68 21.17
C GLN A 110 -1.36 -4.32 20.33
N LEU A 111 -1.07 -4.71 19.08
CA LEU A 111 -2.07 -5.35 18.21
C LEU A 111 -2.56 -6.68 18.80
N ARG A 112 -1.64 -7.50 19.33
CA ARG A 112 -1.99 -8.76 20.00
C ARG A 112 -2.93 -8.55 21.19
N ASN A 113 -2.67 -7.53 22.00
CA ASN A 113 -3.51 -7.24 23.17
C ASN A 113 -4.92 -6.79 22.74
N ARG A 114 -5.03 -5.92 21.73
CA ARG A 114 -6.33 -5.52 21.16
C ARG A 114 -7.12 -6.71 20.59
N LEU A 115 -6.43 -7.66 19.94
CA LEU A 115 -7.07 -8.90 19.50
C LEU A 115 -7.58 -9.72 20.69
N ALA A 116 -6.78 -9.92 21.74
CA ALA A 116 -7.21 -10.67 22.91
C ALA A 116 -8.39 -10.02 23.65
N GLU A 117 -8.41 -8.67 23.72
CA GLU A 117 -9.53 -7.88 24.23
C GLU A 117 -10.78 -8.08 23.38
N TYR A 118 -10.67 -7.94 22.05
CA TYR A 118 -11.79 -8.20 21.14
C TYR A 118 -12.38 -9.61 21.31
N GLY A 119 -11.51 -10.62 21.44
CA GLY A 119 -11.95 -12.01 21.62
C GLY A 119 -12.71 -12.23 22.93
N ARG A 120 -12.27 -11.59 24.01
CA ARG A 120 -12.95 -11.68 25.30
C ARG A 120 -14.25 -10.89 25.30
N ASP A 121 -14.18 -9.62 24.93
CA ASP A 121 -15.24 -8.66 25.20
C ASP A 121 -16.36 -8.76 24.16
N LEU A 122 -16.00 -8.99 22.89
CA LEU A 122 -16.98 -9.05 21.81
C LEU A 122 -17.34 -10.49 21.44
N LEU A 123 -16.38 -11.42 21.44
CA LEU A 123 -16.64 -12.82 21.08
C LEU A 123 -17.00 -13.71 22.27
N GLY A 124 -16.92 -13.20 23.51
CA GLY A 124 -17.27 -13.94 24.72
C GLY A 124 -16.30 -15.10 25.01
N MET A 125 -15.08 -15.07 24.46
CA MET A 125 -14.10 -16.14 24.68
C MET A 125 -13.55 -16.12 26.11
N PRO A 126 -13.28 -17.29 26.70
CA PRO A 126 -12.46 -17.39 27.90
C PRO A 126 -11.10 -16.71 27.69
N SER A 127 -10.57 -16.10 28.75
CA SER A 127 -9.33 -15.31 28.72
C SER A 127 -8.12 -16.06 28.13
N ALA A 128 -7.99 -17.36 28.42
CA ALA A 128 -6.92 -18.19 27.85
C ALA A 128 -7.13 -18.45 26.35
N ALA A 129 -8.37 -18.70 25.93
CA ALA A 129 -8.74 -18.93 24.54
C ALA A 129 -8.56 -17.67 23.69
N SER A 130 -8.95 -16.49 24.19
CA SER A 130 -8.76 -15.22 23.47
C SER A 130 -7.27 -14.90 23.26
N ARG A 131 -6.43 -15.13 24.27
CA ARG A 131 -4.97 -14.98 24.14
C ARG A 131 -4.36 -15.96 23.14
N ALA A 132 -4.82 -17.21 23.14
CA ALA A 132 -4.36 -18.22 22.19
C ALA A 132 -4.75 -17.87 20.76
N TRP A 133 -6.01 -17.46 20.55
CA TRP A 133 -6.51 -16.99 19.28
C TRP A 133 -5.75 -15.75 18.78
N ALA A 134 -5.50 -14.75 19.63
CA ALA A 134 -4.73 -13.57 19.28
C ALA A 134 -3.30 -13.93 18.84
N ARG A 135 -2.64 -14.89 19.50
CA ARG A 135 -1.31 -15.38 19.07
C ARG A 135 -1.35 -16.00 17.69
N GLU A 136 -2.39 -16.77 17.37
CA GLU A 136 -2.56 -17.39 16.05
C GLU A 136 -2.81 -16.33 14.97
N ALA A 137 -3.71 -15.37 15.22
CA ALA A 137 -3.93 -14.23 14.33
C ALA A 137 -2.63 -13.44 14.06
N MET A 138 -1.80 -13.25 15.08
CA MET A 138 -0.50 -12.57 14.95
C MET A 138 0.55 -13.32 14.11
N ARG A 139 0.35 -14.61 13.81
CA ARG A 139 1.21 -15.37 12.88
C ARG A 139 0.92 -15.01 11.43
N GLN A 140 -0.33 -14.65 11.13
CA GLN A 140 -0.81 -14.33 9.78
C GLN A 140 -0.42 -12.92 9.35
N VAL A 141 -0.06 -12.04 10.29
CA VAL A 141 0.19 -10.61 10.02
C VAL A 141 1.62 -10.15 10.30
N ALA A 142 2.07 -9.22 9.46
CA ALA A 142 3.20 -8.32 9.70
C ALA A 142 2.66 -6.95 10.13
N ILE A 143 3.40 -6.24 10.99
CA ILE A 143 3.13 -4.81 11.18
C ILE A 143 3.83 -4.07 10.05
N LEU A 144 3.09 -3.21 9.36
CA LEU A 144 3.59 -2.52 8.18
C LEU A 144 4.47 -1.33 8.55
N HIS A 145 5.50 -1.11 7.74
CA HIS A 145 6.17 0.17 7.60
C HIS A 145 5.73 0.73 6.25
N ASN A 146 5.13 1.92 6.26
CA ASN A 146 4.71 2.62 5.06
C ASN A 146 5.44 3.98 4.99
N PRO A 147 6.30 4.20 3.98
CA PRO A 147 6.85 3.17 3.11
C PRO A 147 7.67 2.14 3.88
N ASP A 148 7.99 1.00 3.26
CA ASP A 148 8.97 0.07 3.82
C ASP A 148 10.32 0.78 3.94
N GLN A 149 11.15 0.38 4.92
CA GLN A 149 12.46 1.01 5.13
C GLN A 149 13.39 0.94 3.92
N VAL A 150 13.28 -0.11 3.08
CA VAL A 150 14.02 -0.17 1.80
C VAL A 150 13.62 0.98 0.89
N LEU A 151 12.38 1.45 0.96
CA LEU A 151 11.84 2.58 0.22
C LEU A 151 11.89 3.89 1.03
N GLY A 152 12.75 4.01 2.05
CA GLY A 152 12.88 5.25 2.83
C GLY A 152 11.84 5.41 3.96
N GLY A 153 11.25 4.32 4.42
CA GLY A 153 10.34 4.30 5.58
C GLY A 153 11.00 4.68 6.90
N ASP A 154 10.21 5.24 7.81
CA ASP A 154 10.63 5.50 9.19
C ASP A 154 10.90 4.20 9.98
N LEU A 155 11.67 4.35 11.07
CA LEU A 155 11.89 3.36 12.11
C LEU A 155 10.58 2.94 12.79
N SER A 156 9.62 3.85 12.90
CA SER A 156 8.33 3.57 13.52
C SER A 156 7.42 2.81 12.55
N PRO A 157 6.75 1.74 13.00
CA PRO A 157 5.73 1.10 12.20
C PRO A 157 4.54 2.04 11.96
N SER A 158 3.86 1.84 10.83
CA SER A 158 2.69 2.63 10.47
C SER A 158 1.54 2.42 11.43
N ARG A 159 0.84 3.53 11.69
CA ARG A 159 -0.34 3.58 12.54
C ARG A 159 -1.48 4.27 11.80
N ASP A 160 -2.70 3.88 12.13
CA ASP A 160 -3.89 4.62 11.70
C ASP A 160 -4.03 5.93 12.49
N ALA A 161 -5.04 6.74 12.16
CA ALA A 161 -5.29 8.01 12.84
C ALA A 161 -5.59 7.85 14.35
N GLY A 162 -6.03 6.66 14.78
CA GLY A 162 -6.25 6.32 16.19
C GLY A 162 -5.00 5.81 16.89
N GLY A 163 -3.84 5.81 16.23
CA GLY A 163 -2.58 5.32 16.78
C GLY A 163 -2.46 3.80 16.81
N THR A 164 -3.35 3.05 16.14
CA THR A 164 -3.28 1.59 16.07
C THR A 164 -2.27 1.14 15.03
N PRO A 165 -1.35 0.23 15.35
CA PRO A 165 -0.47 -0.38 14.36
C PRO A 165 -1.26 -1.03 13.22
N ILE A 166 -0.84 -0.80 11.98
CA ILE A 166 -1.54 -1.31 10.80
C ILE A 166 -0.98 -2.71 10.45
N PRO A 167 -1.79 -3.78 10.55
CA PRO A 167 -1.37 -5.10 10.10
C PRO A 167 -1.56 -5.26 8.59
N GLY A 168 -0.61 -5.94 7.96
CA GLY A 168 -0.74 -6.51 6.62
C GLY A 168 -0.52 -8.02 6.65
N ASP A 169 -0.97 -8.71 5.61
CA ASP A 169 -0.67 -10.13 5.42
C ASP A 169 0.84 -10.34 5.36
N ARG A 170 1.33 -11.27 6.18
CA ARG A 170 2.77 -11.52 6.33
C ARG A 170 3.42 -12.01 5.02
N GLY A 171 2.73 -12.87 4.28
CA GLY A 171 3.24 -13.44 3.03
C GLY A 171 3.31 -12.38 1.92
N VAL A 172 2.28 -11.54 1.81
CA VAL A 172 2.27 -10.40 0.89
C VAL A 172 3.38 -9.41 1.25
N ASN A 173 3.51 -9.04 2.54
CA ASN A 173 4.54 -8.11 3.00
C ASN A 173 5.95 -8.62 2.69
N SER A 174 6.21 -9.92 2.90
CA SER A 174 7.49 -10.52 2.52
C SER A 174 7.74 -10.51 1.01
N SER A 175 6.69 -10.78 0.21
CA SER A 175 6.77 -10.75 -1.25
C SER A 175 7.05 -9.35 -1.79
N LEU A 176 6.44 -8.31 -1.20
CA LEU A 176 6.71 -6.91 -1.53
C LEU A 176 8.13 -6.51 -1.10
N GLY A 177 8.53 -6.85 0.13
CA GLY A 177 9.87 -6.55 0.65
C GLY A 177 11.00 -7.10 -0.22
N ALA A 178 10.82 -8.29 -0.80
CA ALA A 178 11.79 -8.88 -1.74
C ALA A 178 11.87 -8.13 -3.09
N GLN A 179 10.84 -7.38 -3.45
CA GLN A 179 10.76 -6.58 -4.70
C GLN A 179 11.15 -5.12 -4.48
N ASN A 180 11.16 -4.64 -3.24
CA ASN A 180 11.41 -3.24 -2.93
C ASN A 180 12.80 -2.76 -3.37
N LEU A 181 13.84 -3.61 -3.34
CA LEU A 181 15.18 -3.18 -3.72
C LEU A 181 15.24 -2.70 -5.18
N SER A 182 14.72 -3.50 -6.12
CA SER A 182 14.70 -3.11 -7.54
C SER A 182 13.78 -1.94 -7.85
N ASN A 183 12.76 -1.70 -7.03
CA ASN A 183 11.93 -0.49 -7.16
C ASN A 183 12.63 0.71 -6.52
N ALA A 184 13.35 0.54 -5.42
CA ALA A 184 14.17 1.58 -4.80
C ALA A 184 15.22 2.10 -5.76
N ASP A 185 15.89 1.24 -6.54
CA ASP A 185 16.89 1.69 -7.53
C ASP A 185 16.32 2.68 -8.56
N VAL A 186 15.07 2.45 -9.00
CA VAL A 186 14.38 3.35 -9.94
C VAL A 186 14.01 4.68 -9.27
N ILE A 187 13.59 4.63 -8.01
CA ILE A 187 13.23 5.81 -7.22
C ILE A 187 14.48 6.61 -6.85
N ASP A 188 15.58 5.96 -6.46
CA ASP A 188 16.89 6.54 -6.16
C ASP A 188 17.38 7.33 -7.40
N ALA A 189 17.38 6.71 -8.57
CA ALA A 189 17.80 7.38 -9.81
C ALA A 189 16.90 8.59 -10.17
N ALA A 190 15.59 8.49 -9.96
CA ALA A 190 14.68 9.62 -10.17
C ALA A 190 14.88 10.75 -9.14
N THR A 191 15.18 10.37 -7.90
CA THR A 191 15.45 11.27 -6.78
C THR A 191 16.70 12.10 -7.05
N GLU A 192 17.80 11.45 -7.44
CA GLU A 192 19.07 12.09 -7.79
C GLU A 192 18.89 13.12 -8.90
N ARG A 193 18.17 12.76 -9.98
CA ARG A 193 17.87 13.69 -11.08
C ARG A 193 17.06 14.90 -10.61
N GLN A 194 16.04 14.69 -9.78
CA GLN A 194 15.22 15.79 -9.31
C GLN A 194 15.96 16.70 -8.31
N VAL A 195 16.84 16.14 -7.47
CA VAL A 195 17.73 16.91 -6.58
C VAL A 195 18.73 17.73 -7.39
N ALA A 196 19.37 17.14 -8.39
CA ALA A 196 20.29 17.83 -9.30
C ALA A 196 19.62 18.99 -10.06
N ALA A 197 18.31 18.87 -10.34
CA ALA A 197 17.50 19.92 -10.94
C ALA A 197 17.02 21.01 -9.95
N GLY A 198 17.47 20.99 -8.68
CA GLY A 198 17.05 21.95 -7.65
C GLY A 198 15.65 21.69 -7.05
N MET A 199 15.02 20.58 -7.43
CA MET A 199 13.62 20.25 -7.09
C MET A 199 13.52 19.23 -5.94
N GLY A 200 14.58 19.07 -5.15
CA GLY A 200 14.64 18.11 -4.03
C GLY A 200 13.61 18.37 -2.91
N HIS A 201 13.12 19.60 -2.80
CA HIS A 201 12.10 19.99 -1.81
C HIS A 201 10.68 19.51 -2.18
N LEU A 202 10.48 19.00 -3.40
CA LEU A 202 9.19 18.50 -3.87
C LEU A 202 9.15 16.96 -3.84
N PRO A 203 7.96 16.35 -3.65
CA PRO A 203 7.80 14.90 -3.66
C PRO A 203 7.70 14.33 -5.08
N LEU A 204 8.16 13.11 -5.31
CA LEU A 204 8.04 12.42 -6.61
C LEU A 204 6.59 12.09 -6.96
N ARG A 205 6.32 11.90 -8.26
CA ARG A 205 5.05 11.35 -8.77
C ARG A 205 5.24 9.88 -9.09
N PHE A 206 4.27 9.04 -8.75
CA PHE A 206 4.39 7.60 -8.97
C PHE A 206 3.29 7.05 -9.87
N GLN A 207 3.67 6.15 -10.77
CA GLN A 207 2.75 5.17 -11.35
C GLN A 207 3.14 3.80 -10.79
N VAL A 208 2.30 3.24 -9.94
CA VAL A 208 2.54 1.93 -9.31
C VAL A 208 1.78 0.90 -10.09
N VAL A 209 2.49 -0.13 -10.56
CA VAL A 209 1.95 -1.22 -11.36
C VAL A 209 2.04 -2.51 -10.57
N LEU A 210 0.94 -3.27 -10.52
CA LEU A 210 0.90 -4.64 -10.05
C LEU A 210 0.50 -5.54 -11.23
N THR A 211 1.35 -6.52 -11.57
CA THR A 211 1.06 -7.53 -12.60
C THR A 211 1.00 -8.93 -12.00
N ASN A 212 0.10 -9.78 -12.51
CA ASN A 212 0.10 -11.20 -12.16
C ASN A 212 1.17 -12.01 -12.92
N ARG A 213 1.94 -11.35 -13.82
CA ARG A 213 2.96 -11.98 -14.66
C ARG A 213 4.35 -11.48 -14.29
N ARG A 214 5.10 -12.27 -13.52
CA ARG A 214 6.49 -11.98 -13.15
C ARG A 214 7.38 -11.63 -14.36
N ARG A 215 7.19 -12.32 -15.48
CA ARG A 215 7.97 -12.10 -16.72
C ARG A 215 7.83 -10.70 -17.31
N ASN A 216 6.73 -9.99 -17.05
CA ASN A 216 6.47 -8.66 -17.60
C ASN A 216 7.14 -7.55 -16.79
N VAL A 217 7.63 -7.85 -15.58
CA VAL A 217 8.12 -6.85 -14.62
C VAL A 217 9.26 -6.00 -15.19
N GLN A 218 10.25 -6.63 -15.82
CA GLN A 218 11.41 -5.91 -16.38
C GLN A 218 10.98 -5.00 -17.54
N GLN A 219 10.18 -5.51 -18.47
CA GLN A 219 9.68 -4.75 -19.61
C GLN A 219 8.84 -3.55 -19.17
N LEU A 220 7.92 -3.75 -18.22
CA LEU A 220 7.08 -2.68 -17.70
C LEU A 220 7.91 -1.61 -16.98
N ARG A 221 8.92 -2.01 -16.18
CA ARG A 221 9.76 -1.10 -15.40
C ARG A 221 10.72 -0.29 -16.28
N ALA A 222 11.20 -0.85 -17.38
CA ALA A 222 12.12 -0.19 -18.31
C ALA A 222 11.50 1.03 -19.02
N ARG A 223 10.17 1.16 -19.02
CA ARG A 223 9.45 2.28 -19.63
C ARG A 223 9.39 3.47 -18.68
N GLN A 224 10.49 4.23 -18.62
CA GLN A 224 10.61 5.51 -17.90
C GLN A 224 10.83 6.66 -18.89
N PRO A 225 10.15 7.81 -18.75
CA PRO A 225 8.92 7.97 -17.95
C PRO A 225 7.80 7.09 -18.51
N PRO A 226 6.84 6.66 -17.68
CA PRO A 226 5.77 5.81 -18.16
C PRO A 226 4.75 6.59 -19.00
N PRO A 227 4.10 5.93 -19.98
CA PRO A 227 2.92 6.47 -20.64
C PRO A 227 1.80 6.81 -19.63
N PRO A 228 0.94 7.80 -19.93
CA PRO A 228 -0.29 8.03 -19.19
C PRO A 228 -1.15 6.76 -19.14
N LEU A 229 -1.85 6.55 -18.02
CA LEU A 229 -2.79 5.43 -17.91
C LEU A 229 -3.92 5.61 -18.93
N GLN A 230 -4.19 4.55 -19.69
CA GLN A 230 -5.34 4.45 -20.58
C GLN A 230 -6.52 3.96 -19.73
N LEU A 231 -7.17 4.89 -19.03
CA LEU A 231 -8.47 4.60 -18.44
C LEU A 231 -9.41 4.28 -19.60
N ALA A 232 -10.00 3.09 -19.59
CA ALA A 232 -11.05 2.76 -20.55
C ALA A 232 -12.09 3.88 -20.51
N GLN A 233 -12.27 4.57 -21.64
CA GLN A 233 -13.41 5.47 -21.78
C GLN A 233 -14.67 4.62 -21.56
N PRO A 234 -15.72 5.12 -20.88
CA PRO A 234 -16.99 4.43 -20.90
C PRO A 234 -17.34 4.19 -22.37
N CYS A 235 -17.44 2.93 -22.79
CA CYS A 235 -17.91 2.60 -24.13
C CYS A 235 -19.30 3.22 -24.27
N THR A 236 -19.37 4.36 -24.95
CA THR A 236 -20.63 4.97 -25.34
C THR A 236 -20.90 4.40 -26.73
N GLU A 237 -21.43 3.18 -26.77
CA GLU A 237 -21.98 2.59 -27.99
C GLU A 237 -23.12 3.51 -28.47
N PRO A 238 -23.00 4.18 -29.63
CA PRO A 238 -24.10 4.97 -30.18
C PRO A 238 -25.12 4.00 -30.78
N GLY A 239 -26.16 3.64 -30.02
CA GLY A 239 -27.28 2.89 -30.60
C GLY A 239 -28.02 1.89 -29.70
N SER A 240 -27.63 1.69 -28.44
CA SER A 240 -28.48 0.94 -27.50
C SER A 240 -29.28 1.90 -26.62
N ARG A 241 -30.58 1.97 -26.90
CA ARG A 241 -31.59 2.60 -26.06
C ARG A 241 -31.39 2.13 -24.61
N ALA A 242 -31.07 3.09 -23.74
CA ALA A 242 -30.79 2.85 -22.33
C ALA A 242 -31.94 2.07 -21.66
N PRO A 243 -31.67 0.95 -20.96
CA PRO A 243 -32.43 0.70 -19.75
C PRO A 243 -31.96 1.74 -18.74
N ALA A 244 -32.93 2.50 -18.23
CA ALA A 244 -32.72 3.51 -17.20
C ALA A 244 -31.77 3.00 -16.11
N GLN A 245 -30.88 3.90 -15.70
CA GLN A 245 -29.99 3.79 -14.56
C GLN A 245 -30.72 3.15 -13.37
N THR A 246 -30.54 1.86 -13.18
CA THR A 246 -30.84 1.16 -11.92
C THR A 246 -29.51 0.76 -11.28
N LEU A 247 -28.59 1.73 -11.20
CA LEU A 247 -27.54 1.70 -10.20
C LEU A 247 -27.92 2.76 -9.18
N SER A 248 -28.45 2.35 -8.03
CA SER A 248 -28.19 2.97 -6.72
C SER A 248 -29.23 2.54 -5.68
N ARG A 249 -29.14 1.30 -5.23
CA ARG A 249 -29.39 0.98 -3.80
C ARG A 249 -28.89 -0.40 -3.41
N ALA A 250 -28.84 -1.38 -4.31
CA ALA A 250 -28.45 -2.74 -3.93
C ALA A 250 -26.93 -2.91 -3.67
N VAL A 251 -26.05 -2.20 -4.39
CA VAL A 251 -24.59 -2.27 -4.19
C VAL A 251 -24.09 -1.32 -3.08
N LEU A 252 -24.87 -0.27 -2.77
CA LEU A 252 -24.63 0.63 -1.63
C LEU A 252 -25.39 0.21 -0.35
N ALA A 253 -26.30 -0.77 -0.43
CA ALA A 253 -27.03 -1.32 0.71
C ALA A 253 -26.69 -2.79 1.00
N ALA A 254 -25.66 -3.35 0.36
CA ALA A 254 -25.00 -4.54 0.88
C ALA A 254 -24.19 -4.17 2.14
N ARG A 255 -24.92 -3.77 3.20
CA ARG A 255 -24.40 -3.90 4.55
C ARG A 255 -24.00 -5.37 4.65
N PRO A 256 -22.73 -5.70 4.96
CA PRO A 256 -22.35 -7.09 5.14
C PRO A 256 -23.38 -7.72 6.10
N PRO A 257 -23.82 -8.97 5.85
CA PRO A 257 -24.76 -9.61 6.76
C PRO A 257 -24.22 -9.42 8.17
N PRO A 258 -25.06 -9.03 9.16
CA PRO A 258 -24.59 -8.79 10.51
C PRO A 258 -23.79 -10.02 10.93
N GLY A 259 -22.48 -9.85 10.96
CA GLY A 259 -21.59 -10.99 10.92
C GLY A 259 -21.82 -11.79 12.17
N ALA A 260 -22.09 -13.09 12.02
CA ALA A 260 -21.78 -14.03 13.09
C ALA A 260 -20.40 -13.63 13.64
N ARG A 261 -20.32 -13.49 14.96
CA ARG A 261 -19.12 -13.09 15.71
C ARG A 261 -18.02 -14.11 15.37
N THR A 262 -17.27 -13.84 14.31
CA THR A 262 -16.34 -14.76 13.65
C THR A 262 -14.94 -14.34 13.99
N ASN A 263 -14.08 -15.31 14.27
CA ASN A 263 -12.68 -15.08 14.64
C ASN A 263 -11.89 -14.62 13.41
N PRO A 264 -11.47 -13.34 13.31
CA PRO A 264 -10.72 -12.90 12.14
C PRO A 264 -9.29 -13.46 12.14
N THR A 265 -8.90 -14.14 11.06
CA THR A 265 -7.54 -14.68 10.89
C THR A 265 -6.77 -14.05 9.74
N THR A 266 -7.45 -13.43 8.77
CA THR A 266 -6.78 -12.69 7.67
C THR A 266 -6.50 -11.25 8.08
N ALA A 267 -5.44 -10.66 7.51
CA ALA A 267 -5.08 -9.27 7.80
C ALA A 267 -6.23 -8.29 7.48
N ALA A 268 -6.90 -8.46 6.34
CA ALA A 268 -8.05 -7.67 5.94
C ALA A 268 -9.20 -7.76 6.96
N ARG A 269 -9.51 -8.98 7.44
CA ARG A 269 -10.56 -9.15 8.44
C ARG A 269 -10.15 -8.57 9.79
N ILE A 270 -8.89 -8.72 10.21
CA ILE A 270 -8.37 -8.10 11.44
C ILE A 270 -8.54 -6.58 11.38
N ARG A 271 -8.15 -5.95 10.26
CA ARG A 271 -8.33 -4.50 10.07
C ARG A 271 -9.79 -4.09 10.15
N GLN A 272 -10.67 -4.79 9.43
CA GLN A 272 -12.11 -4.53 9.46
C GLN A 272 -12.70 -4.66 10.87
N THR A 273 -12.33 -5.74 11.57
CA THR A 273 -12.84 -6.05 12.91
C THR A 273 -12.41 -5.03 13.96
N LEU A 274 -11.16 -4.57 13.90
CA LEU A 274 -10.61 -3.62 14.86
C LEU A 274 -10.79 -2.16 14.44
N GLY A 275 -11.49 -1.89 13.33
CA GLY A 275 -11.69 -0.54 12.80
C GLY A 275 -10.37 0.15 12.41
N ILE A 276 -9.39 -0.60 11.90
CA ILE A 276 -8.08 -0.08 11.52
C ILE A 276 -8.13 0.42 10.08
N HIS A 277 -7.79 1.70 9.91
CA HIS A 277 -7.80 2.37 8.62
C HIS A 277 -6.38 2.57 8.04
N ASN A 278 -6.30 3.02 6.79
CA ASN A 278 -5.03 3.33 6.13
C ASN A 278 -4.28 4.45 6.88
N PRO A 279 -2.94 4.46 6.82
CA PRO A 279 -2.16 5.51 7.46
C PRO A 279 -2.38 6.83 6.72
N THR A 280 -2.39 7.94 7.46
CA THR A 280 -2.28 9.28 6.89
C THR A 280 -0.84 9.76 7.03
N TYR A 281 -0.26 10.31 5.96
CA TYR A 281 1.02 10.99 6.08
C TYR A 281 0.82 12.31 6.81
N THR A 282 1.53 12.49 7.91
CA THR A 282 1.74 13.80 8.52
C THR A 282 3.19 14.18 8.23
N PRO A 283 3.46 15.24 7.45
CA PRO A 283 4.82 15.67 7.20
C PRO A 283 5.55 15.86 8.53
N PRO A 284 6.80 15.35 8.69
CA PRO A 284 7.61 15.70 9.84
C PRO A 284 7.69 17.23 9.89
N HIS A 285 7.36 17.80 11.05
CA HIS A 285 7.12 19.22 11.28
C HIS A 285 7.86 20.13 10.30
N ARG A 286 7.10 20.79 9.39
CA ARG A 286 7.53 22.10 8.88
C ARG A 286 7.68 22.95 10.13
N ASN A 287 8.90 23.26 10.56
CA ASN A 287 9.14 24.25 11.60
C ASN A 287 8.27 25.46 11.25
N ARG A 288 7.15 25.63 11.95
CA ARG A 288 6.44 26.90 11.96
C ARG A 288 7.46 27.86 12.58
N PRO A 289 7.87 28.95 11.91
CA PRO A 289 8.56 30.01 12.59
C PRO A 289 7.68 30.36 13.80
N GLY A 290 8.25 30.27 14.99
CA GLY A 290 7.55 30.59 16.22
C GLY A 290 6.86 31.93 16.04
N ILE A 291 5.59 31.98 16.40
CA ILE A 291 4.92 33.24 16.65
C ILE A 291 5.64 33.81 17.87
N ASN A 292 6.70 34.61 17.64
CA ASN A 292 7.28 35.45 18.65
C ASN A 292 6.17 36.39 19.10
N ARG A 293 5.50 36.04 20.19
CA ARG A 293 4.82 37.03 21.02
C ARG A 293 5.92 37.90 21.61
N THR A 294 6.23 38.98 20.91
CA THR A 294 6.95 40.11 21.50
C THR A 294 6.01 40.74 22.52
N ASN A 295 6.13 40.32 23.78
CA ASN A 295 5.75 41.18 24.89
C ASN A 295 6.77 42.32 24.90
N GLY A 296 6.40 43.44 24.28
CA GLY A 296 7.09 44.71 24.50
C GLY A 296 6.80 45.20 25.92
N PRO A 297 7.76 45.86 26.59
CA PRO A 297 7.55 46.36 27.94
C PRO A 297 6.57 47.53 27.94
N GLU A 298 5.67 47.52 28.92
CA GLU A 298 4.80 48.64 29.26
C GLU A 298 5.64 49.91 29.52
N ARG A 299 5.19 51.02 28.93
CA ARG A 299 5.46 52.39 29.36
C ARG A 299 4.13 53.09 29.52
#